data_AF-K0F667-F1
#
_entry.id   AF-K0F667-F1
#
_cell.length_a   1.000
_cell.length_b   1.000
_cell.length_c   1.000
_cell.angle_alpha   90.00
_cell.angle_beta   90.00
_cell.angle_gamma   90.00
#
_symmetry.space_group_name_H-M   'P 1'
#
loop_
_entity.id
_entity.type
_entity.pdbx_description
1 polymer ?
#
loop_
_entity_poly.entity_id
_entity_poly.type
_entity_poly.pdbx_seq_one_letter_code
_entity_poly.pdbx_strand_id
1 'polypeptide(L)'
;MLTAKRLAAGAVVATATAATVFAGGGMAQADVPVWEARCHVYNIFNTGGMANCELPTWHQVKLTCVAWPVPFTYWKYGPAQYGQNQSWASCDSFNALVKVEVIQA
;
A
#
# COMPACT_ATOMS: atom_id res chain seq x y z
N MET A 1 -52.35 -10.39 -26.79
CA MET A 1 -51.88 -9.50 -25.71
C MET A 1 -50.93 -10.25 -24.77
N LEU A 2 -49.71 -10.57 -25.23
CA LEU A 2 -48.72 -11.41 -24.49
C LEU A 2 -47.39 -10.67 -24.21
N THR A 3 -47.36 -9.36 -24.42
CA THR A 3 -46.12 -8.57 -24.58
C THR A 3 -45.58 -7.97 -23.28
N ALA A 4 -46.42 -7.61 -22.30
CA ALA A 4 -45.97 -6.92 -21.08
C ALA A 4 -45.13 -7.80 -20.13
N LYS A 5 -45.53 -9.07 -19.93
CA LYS A 5 -44.82 -10.00 -19.02
C LYS A 5 -43.41 -10.37 -19.52
N ARG A 6 -43.23 -10.49 -20.84
CA ARG A 6 -41.90 -10.78 -21.44
C ARG A 6 -40.97 -9.58 -21.34
N LEU A 7 -41.49 -8.36 -21.47
CA LEU A 7 -40.71 -7.12 -21.28
C LEU A 7 -40.20 -6.97 -19.84
N ALA A 8 -41.05 -7.25 -18.85
CA ALA A 8 -40.66 -7.21 -17.45
C ALA A 8 -39.58 -8.25 -17.10
N ALA A 9 -39.69 -9.47 -17.62
CA ALA A 9 -38.67 -10.51 -17.40
C ALA A 9 -37.31 -10.14 -18.01
N GLY A 10 -37.31 -9.56 -19.21
CA GLY A 10 -36.07 -9.08 -19.86
C GLY A 10 -35.39 -7.95 -19.08
N ALA A 11 -36.17 -7.01 -18.54
CA ALA A 11 -35.63 -5.92 -17.73
C ALA A 11 -34.94 -6.44 -16.46
N VAL A 12 -35.53 -7.40 -15.76
CA VAL A 12 -34.95 -8.00 -14.54
C VAL A 12 -33.63 -8.71 -14.86
N VAL A 13 -33.59 -9.51 -15.93
CA VAL A 13 -32.36 -10.21 -16.34
C VAL A 13 -31.28 -9.19 -16.72
N ALA A 14 -31.62 -8.16 -17.50
CA ALA A 14 -30.67 -7.11 -17.88
C ALA A 14 -30.09 -6.39 -16.66
N THR A 15 -30.93 -6.04 -15.68
CA THR A 15 -30.49 -5.41 -14.43
C THR A 15 -29.64 -6.35 -13.58
N ALA A 16 -29.95 -7.64 -13.53
CA ALA A 16 -29.18 -8.64 -12.79
C ALA A 16 -27.80 -8.89 -13.45
N THR A 17 -27.75 -8.95 -14.79
CA THR A 17 -26.49 -9.04 -15.55
C THR A 17 -25.65 -7.78 -15.42
N ALA A 18 -26.26 -6.60 -15.43
CA ALA A 18 -25.54 -5.35 -15.20
C ALA A 18 -24.96 -5.30 -13.78
N ALA A 19 -25.74 -5.70 -12.77
CA ALA A 19 -25.27 -5.75 -11.38
C ALA A 19 -24.11 -6.74 -11.18
N THR A 20 -24.14 -7.89 -11.84
CA THR A 20 -23.05 -8.89 -11.78
C THR A 20 -21.79 -8.42 -12.51
N VAL A 21 -21.92 -7.72 -13.63
CA VAL A 21 -20.76 -7.10 -14.31
C VAL A 21 -20.16 -5.96 -13.49
N PHE A 22 -20.98 -5.13 -12.84
CA PHE A 22 -20.48 -4.09 -11.92
C PHE A 22 -19.83 -4.67 -10.66
N ALA A 23 -20.33 -5.80 -10.15
CA ALA A 23 -19.71 -6.49 -9.01
C ALA A 23 -18.42 -7.24 -9.40
N GLY A 24 -18.30 -7.72 -10.63
CA GLY A 24 -17.14 -8.48 -11.12
C GLY A 24 -16.05 -7.66 -11.82
N GLY A 25 -16.32 -6.40 -12.18
CA GLY A 25 -15.39 -5.54 -12.93
C GLY A 25 -14.29 -4.89 -12.08
N GLY A 26 -14.34 -5.05 -10.76
CA GLY A 26 -13.26 -4.62 -9.87
C GLY A 26 -12.16 -5.67 -9.85
N MET A 27 -11.18 -5.54 -10.75
CA MET A 27 -9.91 -6.25 -10.61
C MET A 27 -9.23 -5.71 -9.34
N ALA A 28 -9.54 -6.30 -8.18
CA ALA A 28 -8.72 -6.09 -7.00
C ALA A 28 -7.33 -6.61 -7.35
N GLN A 29 -6.36 -5.71 -7.53
CA GLN A 29 -4.97 -6.11 -7.64
C GLN A 29 -4.65 -6.89 -6.37
N ALA A 30 -4.34 -8.18 -6.50
CA ALA A 30 -4.01 -8.99 -5.35
C ALA A 30 -2.77 -8.39 -4.70
N ASP A 31 -2.93 -7.93 -3.45
CA ASP A 31 -1.83 -7.37 -2.69
C ASP A 31 -0.74 -8.42 -2.54
N VAL A 32 0.44 -8.14 -3.08
CA VAL A 32 1.58 -9.04 -2.92
C VAL A 32 2.26 -8.76 -1.58
N PRO A 33 2.78 -9.77 -0.88
CA PRO A 33 3.61 -9.55 0.30
C PRO A 33 4.82 -8.66 -0.03
N VAL A 34 5.26 -7.83 0.92
CA VAL A 34 6.42 -6.93 0.73
C VAL A 34 7.69 -7.64 0.21
N TRP A 35 7.90 -8.91 0.59
CA TRP A 35 9.06 -9.70 0.11
C TRP A 35 9.01 -10.01 -1.39
N GLU A 36 7.82 -10.03 -1.98
CA GLU A 36 7.60 -10.23 -3.42
C GLU A 36 7.44 -8.88 -4.14
N ALA A 37 7.06 -7.82 -3.41
CA ALA A 37 6.68 -6.53 -3.97
C ALA A 37 7.83 -5.69 -4.56
N ARG A 38 9.07 -6.20 -4.54
CA ARG A 38 10.29 -5.55 -5.05
C ARG A 38 10.43 -4.12 -4.55
N CYS A 39 10.39 -3.96 -3.24
CA CYS A 39 10.53 -2.65 -2.61
C CYS A 39 12.00 -2.20 -2.53
N HIS A 40 12.26 -0.99 -3.01
CA HIS A 40 13.56 -0.33 -2.96
C HIS A 40 13.60 0.65 -1.80
N VAL A 41 14.68 0.61 -1.02
CA VAL A 41 14.92 1.54 0.09
C VAL A 41 15.99 2.57 -0.27
N TYR A 42 15.75 3.82 0.11
CA TYR A 42 16.66 4.93 -0.12
C TYR A 42 17.02 5.58 1.22
N ASN A 43 18.31 5.70 1.51
CA ASN A 43 18.82 6.48 2.63
C ASN A 43 18.85 7.97 2.25
N ILE A 44 18.31 8.81 3.13
CA ILE A 44 18.27 10.25 2.97
C ILE A 44 19.22 10.87 4.01
N PHE A 45 20.41 11.23 3.57
CA PHE A 45 21.42 11.98 4.35
C PHE A 45 21.71 11.41 5.76
N ASN A 46 21.63 10.10 5.99
CA ASN A 46 21.73 9.45 7.31
C ASN A 46 20.77 10.04 8.38
N THR A 47 19.68 10.65 7.93
CA THR A 47 18.63 11.25 8.77
C THR A 47 17.29 10.60 8.55
N GLY A 48 17.04 10.03 7.36
CA GLY A 48 15.75 9.43 7.05
C GLY A 48 15.85 8.34 6.01
N GLY A 49 14.72 7.70 5.77
CA GLY A 49 14.62 6.63 4.79
C GLY A 49 13.31 6.70 4.05
N MET A 50 13.35 6.22 2.81
CA MET A 50 12.21 6.13 1.92
C MET A 50 12.12 4.73 1.35
N ALA A 51 10.90 4.26 1.09
CA ALA A 51 10.62 3.03 0.38
C ALA A 51 9.69 3.30 -0.81
N ASN A 52 9.91 2.56 -1.90
CA ASN A 52 9.01 2.49 -3.05
C ASN A 52 8.93 1.05 -3.57
N CYS A 53 7.74 0.51 -3.78
CA CYS A 53 7.50 -0.85 -4.23
C CYS A 53 7.02 -0.89 -5.69
N GLU A 54 7.61 -1.76 -6.52
CA GLU A 54 7.23 -1.87 -7.93
C GLU A 54 5.83 -2.48 -8.12
N LEU A 55 5.44 -3.40 -7.23
CA LEU A 55 4.18 -4.12 -7.27
C LEU A 55 3.17 -3.58 -6.24
N PRO A 56 1.86 -3.77 -6.48
CA PRO A 56 0.79 -3.38 -5.55
C PRO A 56 0.92 -4.09 -4.20
N THR A 57 1.37 -3.37 -3.18
CA THR A 57 1.44 -3.84 -1.80
C THR A 57 1.18 -2.70 -0.82
N TRP A 58 0.58 -3.04 0.31
CA TRP A 58 0.55 -2.16 1.47
C TRP A 58 1.89 -2.22 2.21
N HIS A 59 2.64 -1.13 2.16
CA HIS A 59 3.95 -1.06 2.79
C HIS A 59 4.14 0.23 3.60
N GLN A 60 5.04 0.16 4.57
CA GLN A 60 5.53 1.31 5.31
C GLN A 60 7.03 1.16 5.56
N VAL A 61 7.75 2.28 5.58
CA VAL A 61 9.16 2.29 5.96
C VAL A 61 9.28 2.22 7.49
N LYS A 62 10.18 1.36 7.99
CA LYS A 62 10.59 1.31 9.38
C LYS A 62 12.05 1.74 9.47
N LEU A 63 12.30 2.83 10.20
CA LEU A 63 13.63 3.30 10.51
C LEU A 63 14.06 2.79 11.88
N THR A 64 15.29 2.33 11.97
CA THR A 64 15.98 2.16 13.25
C THR A 64 16.90 3.37 13.44
N CYS A 65 16.64 4.12 14.50
CA CYS A 65 17.34 5.37 14.82
C CYS A 65 18.07 5.24 16.16
N VAL A 66 19.16 5.98 16.33
CA VAL A 66 19.90 6.13 17.60
C VAL A 66 20.00 7.61 17.95
N ALA A 67 19.50 7.99 19.13
CA ALA A 67 19.66 9.34 19.65
C ALA A 67 20.95 9.46 20.48
N TRP A 68 21.63 10.60 20.40
CA TRP A 68 22.78 10.99 21.25
C TRP A 68 22.37 12.19 22.13
N PRO A 69 22.96 12.43 23.33
CA PRO A 69 24.21 11.87 23.85
C PRO A 69 24.09 10.54 24.62
N VAL A 70 22.88 10.13 25.02
CA VAL A 70 22.64 8.81 25.64
C VAL A 70 22.12 7.89 24.55
N PRO A 71 22.91 6.91 24.05
CA PRO A 71 22.52 6.07 22.94
C PRO A 71 21.33 5.20 23.35
N PHE A 72 20.14 5.58 22.88
CA PHE A 72 18.97 4.71 22.88
C PHE A 72 18.50 4.50 21.45
N THR A 73 18.19 3.24 21.15
CA THR A 73 17.63 2.84 19.86
C THR A 73 16.12 3.01 19.91
N TYR A 74 15.55 3.67 18.91
CA TYR A 74 14.11 3.79 18.74
C TYR A 74 13.72 3.55 17.29
N TRP A 75 12.42 3.30 17.06
CA TRP A 75 11.88 3.07 15.73
C TRP A 75 10.96 4.22 15.32
N LYS A 76 11.07 4.63 14.06
CA LYS A 76 10.12 5.55 13.41
C LYS A 76 9.50 4.83 12.23
N TYR A 77 8.19 4.97 12.10
CA TYR A 77 7.42 4.40 11.00
C TYR A 77 6.97 5.51 10.08
N GLY A 78 7.10 5.29 8.77
CA GLY A 78 6.48 6.15 7.78
C GLY A 78 4.98 5.89 7.67
N PRO A 79 4.27 6.69 6.87
CA PRO A 79 2.87 6.42 6.57
C PRO A 79 2.74 5.10 5.79
N ALA A 80 1.66 4.37 6.05
CA ALA A 80 1.24 3.25 5.22
C ALA A 80 0.87 3.76 3.82
N GLN A 81 1.42 3.12 2.79
CA GLN A 81 1.24 3.50 1.39
C GLN A 81 0.98 2.27 0.54
N TYR A 82 0.27 2.48 -0.57
CA TYR A 82 -0.12 1.43 -1.49
C TYR A 82 0.68 1.44 -2.80
N GLY A 83 1.24 0.30 -3.17
CA GLY A 83 1.92 0.09 -4.45
C GLY A 83 3.14 0.98 -4.63
N GLN A 84 3.19 1.69 -5.77
CA GLN A 84 4.29 2.58 -6.16
C GLN A 84 4.31 3.92 -5.41
N ASN A 85 3.42 4.08 -4.42
CA ASN A 85 3.44 5.25 -3.55
C ASN A 85 4.64 5.19 -2.61
N GLN A 86 5.07 6.37 -2.21
CA GLN A 86 6.29 6.54 -1.44
C GLN A 86 5.99 6.61 0.06
N SER A 87 6.51 5.66 0.84
CA SER A 87 6.55 5.77 2.30
C SER A 87 7.89 6.37 2.74
N TRP A 88 7.85 7.37 3.63
CA TRP A 88 9.06 8.06 4.11
C TRP A 88 8.95 8.37 5.61
N ALA A 89 10.10 8.42 6.27
CA ALA A 89 10.22 8.86 7.66
C ALA A 89 11.60 9.49 7.89
N SER A 90 11.77 10.15 9.04
CA SER A 90 13.04 10.70 9.49
C SER A 90 13.27 10.41 10.98
N CYS A 91 14.54 10.17 11.32
CA CYS A 91 15.04 10.23 12.68
C CYS A 91 15.12 11.68 13.15
N ASP A 92 15.08 11.87 14.47
CA ASP A 92 15.02 13.21 15.10
C ASP A 92 16.39 13.93 15.11
N SER A 93 17.46 13.31 14.62
CA SER A 93 18.83 13.88 14.69
C SER A 93 19.70 13.49 13.50
N PHE A 94 20.71 14.31 13.22
CA PHE A 94 21.71 14.04 12.20
C PHE A 94 22.55 12.79 12.53
N ASN A 95 22.82 11.95 11.53
CA ASN A 95 23.51 10.66 11.68
C ASN A 95 22.85 9.68 12.68
N ALA A 96 21.56 9.89 13.00
CA ALA A 96 20.83 8.99 13.86
C ALA A 96 20.36 7.71 13.14
N LEU A 97 20.29 7.71 11.81
CA LEU A 97 19.79 6.55 11.06
C LEU A 97 20.78 5.38 11.07
N VAL A 98 20.32 4.22 11.54
CA VAL A 98 21.07 2.96 11.55
C VAL A 98 20.59 2.01 10.46
N LYS A 99 19.26 1.91 10.26
CA LYS A 99 18.67 0.94 9.33
C LYS A 99 17.39 1.48 8.72
N VAL A 100 17.22 1.23 7.42
CA VAL A 100 15.96 1.44 6.69
C VAL A 100 15.42 0.07 6.31
N GLU A 101 14.18 -0.22 6.67
CA GLU A 101 13.49 -1.46 6.33
C GLU A 101 12.12 -1.16 5.73
N VAL A 102 11.61 -2.05 4.89
CA VAL A 102 10.22 -2.03 4.46
C VAL A 102 9.49 -3.13 5.20
N ILE A 103 8.35 -2.80 5.79
CA ILE A 103 7.48 -3.76 6.45
C ILE A 103 6.09 -3.71 5.83
N GLN A 104 5.35 -4.80 5.97
CA GLN A 104 3.93 -4.83 5.64
C GLN A 104 3.21 -3.80 6.52
N ALA A 105 2.40 -2.94 5.90
CA ALA A 105 1.54 -2.01 6.64
C ALA A 105 0.30 -2.70 7.22
#